data_AF-A0A944BRL3-F1
#
_entry.id   AF-A0A944BRL3-F1
#
_cell.length_a   1.000
_cell.length_b   1.000
_cell.length_c   1.000
_cell.angle_alpha   90.00
_cell.angle_beta   90.00
_cell.angle_gamma   90.00
#
_symmetry.space_group_name_H-M   'P 1'
#
loop_
_entity.id
_entity.type
_entity.pdbx_description
1 polymer ?
#
loop_
_entity_poly.entity_id
_entity_poly.type
_entity_poly.pdbx_seq_one_letter_code
_entity_poly.pdbx_strand_id
1 'polypeptide(L)'
;MYLLKYADGVITFPEALNVSITGIVVVMLILALLAVLVLLLSKAIRAVEGAAKKKAPKEEAVEAVPPATGVALPDSQSAGMLDLVNVDDKTAAVIMAIVSNESGIPLNRLQFNS
;
A
#
# COMPACT_ATOMS: atom_id res chain seq x y z
N MET A 1 -43.19 18.26 -25.74
CA MET A 1 -44.20 17.99 -24.70
C MET A 1 -43.72 17.06 -23.57
N TYR A 2 -42.42 16.75 -23.45
CA TYR A 2 -41.88 15.93 -22.35
C TYR A 2 -41.24 16.73 -21.19
N LEU A 3 -41.07 18.04 -21.36
CA LEU A 3 -40.39 18.92 -20.39
C LEU A 3 -41.30 19.48 -19.30
N LEU A 4 -42.63 19.41 -19.47
CA LEU A 4 -43.61 19.84 -18.46
C LEU A 4 -44.09 18.70 -17.54
N LYS A 5 -43.65 17.45 -17.78
CA LYS A 5 -44.01 16.30 -16.93
C LYS A 5 -43.00 16.01 -15.81
N TYR A 6 -41.96 16.82 -15.71
CA TYR A 6 -41.02 16.89 -14.57
C TYR A 6 -41.31 18.11 -13.67
N ALA A 7 -42.35 18.90 -14.00
CA ALA A 7 -42.66 20.17 -13.35
C ALA A 7 -43.56 20.04 -12.09
N ASP A 8 -44.04 18.83 -11.77
CA ASP A 8 -44.64 18.53 -10.45
C ASP A 8 -43.52 18.31 -9.41
N GLY A 9 -42.62 19.30 -9.32
CA GLY A 9 -41.34 19.27 -8.62
C GLY A 9 -41.45 19.38 -7.09
N VAL A 10 -42.20 18.48 -6.48
CA VAL A 10 -42.13 18.23 -5.04
C VAL A 10 -41.79 16.76 -4.85
N ILE A 11 -40.49 16.45 -4.78
CA ILE A 11 -40.07 15.16 -4.21
C ILE A 11 -40.60 15.18 -2.79
N THR A 12 -41.63 14.39 -2.54
CA THR A 12 -42.23 14.34 -1.21
C THR A 12 -41.20 13.78 -0.25
N PHE A 13 -41.23 14.19 1.02
CA PHE A 13 -40.33 13.68 2.05
C PHE A 13 -40.18 12.13 2.04
N PRO A 14 -41.26 11.32 1.90
CA PRO A 14 -41.12 9.86 1.80
C PRO A 14 -40.41 9.38 0.53
N GLU A 15 -40.58 10.04 -0.62
CA GLU A 15 -39.85 9.70 -1.85
C GLU A 15 -38.36 10.02 -1.72
N ALA A 16 -38.02 11.19 -1.15
CA ALA A 16 -36.63 11.56 -0.89
C ALA A 16 -35.95 10.56 0.05
N LEU A 17 -36.68 10.09 1.07
CA LEU A 17 -36.20 9.08 2.01
C LEU A 17 -35.91 7.75 1.29
N ASN A 18 -36.82 7.28 0.43
CA ASN A 18 -36.61 6.05 -0.33
C ASN A 18 -35.44 6.15 -1.32
N VAL A 19 -35.27 7.31 -1.97
CA VAL A 19 -34.14 7.55 -2.88
C VAL A 19 -32.83 7.56 -2.11
N SER A 20 -32.77 8.19 -0.93
CA SER A 20 -31.58 8.21 -0.07
C SER A 20 -31.19 6.81 0.40
N ILE A 21 -32.16 6.02 0.90
CA ILE A 21 -31.92 4.63 1.34
C ILE A 21 -31.38 3.80 0.17
N THR A 22 -31.99 3.92 -1.01
CA THR A 22 -31.54 3.20 -2.20
C THR A 22 -30.11 3.60 -2.58
N GLY A 23 -29.78 4.89 -2.54
CA GLY A 23 -28.43 5.40 -2.79
C GLY A 23 -27.38 4.80 -1.82
N ILE A 24 -27.69 4.77 -0.52
CA ILE A 24 -26.80 4.18 0.49
C ILE A 24 -26.57 2.68 0.22
N VAL A 25 -27.63 1.94 -0.09
CA VAL A 25 -27.53 0.50 -0.41
C VAL A 25 -26.66 0.28 -1.65
N VAL A 26 -26.86 1.08 -2.71
CA VAL A 26 -26.06 0.98 -3.94
C VAL A 26 -24.57 1.26 -3.66
N VAL A 27 -24.25 2.31 -2.90
CA VAL A 27 -22.86 2.61 -2.52
C VAL A 27 -22.25 1.48 -1.68
N MET A 28 -22.99 0.94 -0.72
CA MET A 28 -22.56 -0.23 0.08
C MET A 28 -22.25 -1.43 -0.80
N LEU A 29 -23.10 -1.73 -1.79
CA LEU A 29 -22.87 -2.83 -2.73
C LEU A 29 -21.64 -2.59 -3.60
N ILE A 30 -21.42 -1.37 -4.08
CA ILE A 30 -20.24 -1.03 -4.88
C ILE A 30 -18.96 -1.18 -4.06
N LEU A 31 -18.94 -0.66 -2.82
CA LEU A 31 -17.78 -0.79 -1.93
C LEU A 31 -17.50 -2.26 -1.60
N ALA A 32 -18.54 -3.06 -1.34
CA ALA A 32 -18.40 -4.49 -1.11
C ALA A 32 -17.87 -5.22 -2.35
N LEU A 33 -18.38 -4.91 -3.55
CA LEU A 33 -17.90 -5.49 -4.80
C LEU A 33 -16.42 -5.16 -5.06
N LEU A 34 -16.01 -3.91 -4.85
CA LEU A 34 -14.61 -3.51 -4.97
C LEU A 34 -13.74 -4.24 -3.94
N ALA A 35 -14.18 -4.32 -2.68
CA ALA A 35 -13.46 -5.06 -1.64
C ALA A 35 -13.30 -6.54 -2.00
N VAL A 36 -14.36 -7.19 -2.48
CA VAL A 36 -14.32 -8.60 -2.93
C VAL A 36 -13.32 -8.77 -4.07
N LEU A 37 -13.31 -7.86 -5.05
CA LEU A 37 -12.36 -7.92 -6.16
C LEU A 37 -10.91 -7.84 -5.69
N VAL A 38 -10.60 -6.90 -4.78
CA VAL A 38 -9.26 -6.78 -4.18
C VAL A 38 -8.91 -8.01 -3.34
N LEU A 39 -9.85 -8.59 -2.60
CA LEU A 39 -9.64 -9.82 -1.82
C LEU A 39 -9.36 -11.03 -2.71
N LEU A 40 -10.04 -11.15 -3.86
CA LEU A 40 -9.76 -12.21 -4.83
C LEU A 40 -8.34 -12.09 -5.39
N LEU A 41 -7.94 -10.88 -5.80
CA LEU A 41 -6.58 -10.60 -6.26
C LEU A 41 -5.55 -10.89 -5.16
N SER A 42 -5.83 -10.46 -3.93
CA SER A 42 -4.98 -10.70 -2.76
C SER A 42 -4.83 -12.20 -2.46
N LYS A 43 -5.89 -13.00 -2.59
CA LYS A 43 -5.83 -14.46 -2.43
C LYS A 43 -5.06 -15.12 -3.57
N ALA A 44 -5.22 -14.66 -4.81
CA ALA A 44 -4.47 -15.19 -5.96
C ALA A 44 -2.97 -14.92 -5.80
N ILE A 45 -2.58 -13.70 -5.44
CA ILE A 45 -1.18 -13.32 -5.19
C ILE A 45 -0.61 -14.15 -4.04
N ARG A 46 -1.32 -14.24 -2.91
CA ARG A 46 -0.91 -15.07 -1.77
C ARG A 46 -0.80 -16.56 -2.09
N ALA A 47 -1.61 -17.09 -2.99
CA ALA A 47 -1.52 -18.48 -3.44
C ALA A 47 -0.26 -18.72 -4.30
N VAL A 48 0.11 -17.74 -5.13
CA VAL A 48 1.34 -17.79 -5.93
C VAL A 48 2.59 -17.61 -5.05
N GLU A 49 2.57 -16.67 -4.10
CA GLU A 49 3.64 -16.50 -3.11
C GLU A 49 3.75 -17.71 -2.16
N GLY A 50 2.62 -18.31 -1.79
CA GLY A 50 2.57 -19.54 -0.99
C GLY A 50 3.16 -20.75 -1.71
N ALA A 51 3.03 -20.81 -3.04
CA ALA A 51 3.70 -21.80 -3.87
C ALA A 51 5.22 -21.52 -3.97
N ALA A 52 5.63 -20.25 -4.00
CA ALA A 52 7.05 -19.85 -3.98
C ALA A 52 7.73 -20.08 -2.60
N LYS A 53 6.97 -20.06 -1.50
CA LYS A 53 7.47 -20.37 -0.15
C LYS A 53 7.59 -21.86 0.19
N LYS A 54 7.30 -22.78 -0.74
CA LYS A 54 7.46 -24.24 -0.51
C LYS A 54 8.93 -24.74 -0.59
N LYS A 55 9.91 -23.83 -0.52
CA LYS A 55 11.32 -24.13 -0.23
C LYS A 55 11.85 -23.20 0.87
N ALA A 56 11.37 -23.39 2.10
CA ALA A 56 12.16 -23.14 3.30
C ALA A 56 11.48 -23.87 4.49
N PRO A 57 12.06 -24.98 4.97
CA PRO A 57 11.58 -25.69 6.16
C PRO A 57 11.59 -24.81 7.42
N LYS A 58 10.42 -24.78 8.06
CA LYS A 58 10.14 -24.82 9.50
C LYS A 58 11.34 -24.72 10.46
N GLU A 59 11.37 -23.65 11.26
CA GLU A 59 11.90 -23.63 12.63
C GLU A 59 11.09 -22.55 13.36
N GLU A 60 10.00 -22.98 14.01
CA GLU A 60 9.92 -23.22 15.46
C GLU A 60 9.40 -21.99 16.21
N ALA A 61 8.40 -22.26 17.04
CA ALA A 61 7.73 -21.29 17.87
C ALA A 61 8.73 -20.69 18.87
N VAL A 62 8.80 -19.36 18.95
CA VAL A 62 9.19 -18.70 20.20
C VAL A 62 8.27 -17.53 20.47
N GLU A 63 7.55 -17.74 21.56
CA GLU A 63 6.78 -16.84 22.40
C GLU A 63 7.49 -15.48 22.64
N ALA A 64 6.67 -14.43 22.66
CA ALA A 64 6.85 -13.13 23.31
C ALA A 64 8.27 -12.62 23.75
N VAL A 65 8.62 -11.45 23.18
CA VAL A 65 9.34 -10.25 23.74
C VAL A 65 10.80 -10.37 24.25
N PRO A 66 11.60 -9.27 24.28
CA PRO A 66 11.84 -8.17 23.33
C PRO A 66 13.34 -8.11 22.85
N PRO A 67 13.69 -7.37 21.78
CA PRO A 67 15.07 -7.31 21.27
C PRO A 67 15.88 -6.13 21.85
N ALA A 68 17.08 -6.43 22.36
CA ALA A 68 18.22 -5.53 22.48
C ALA A 68 19.46 -6.45 22.40
N THR A 69 20.52 -6.22 21.62
CA THR A 69 21.26 -4.96 21.49
C THR A 69 22.25 -5.14 20.33
N GLY A 70 22.37 -4.15 19.45
CA GLY A 70 23.35 -4.18 18.34
C GLY A 70 23.01 -3.21 17.22
N VAL A 71 22.57 -2.01 17.64
CA VAL A 71 22.25 -0.79 16.89
C VAL A 71 22.11 -1.00 15.38
N ALA A 72 20.91 -1.39 14.94
CA ALA A 72 20.47 -0.99 13.60
C ALA A 72 20.64 0.54 13.57
N LEU A 73 21.64 1.04 12.83
CA LEU A 73 21.66 2.47 12.55
C LEU A 73 20.28 2.80 11.98
N PRO A 74 19.64 3.89 12.43
CA PRO A 74 18.33 4.29 11.93
C PRO A 74 18.28 4.10 10.41
N ASP A 75 17.15 3.67 9.85
CA ASP A 75 17.03 3.48 8.39
C ASP A 75 17.38 4.74 7.58
N SER A 76 17.50 5.89 8.24
CA SER A 76 17.99 7.17 7.74
C SER A 76 19.51 7.34 7.67
N GLN A 77 20.32 6.37 8.10
CA GLN A 77 21.78 6.44 8.06
C GLN A 77 22.34 5.39 7.09
N SER A 78 23.10 5.88 6.10
CA SER A 78 23.92 5.04 5.22
C SER A 78 25.16 4.56 6.00
N ALA A 79 25.50 3.27 5.92
CA ALA A 79 26.63 2.71 6.66
C ALA A 79 27.96 2.71 5.87
N GLY A 80 28.18 3.70 4.99
CA GLY A 80 29.39 3.79 4.17
C GLY A 80 29.81 5.22 3.84
N MET A 81 31.12 5.41 3.62
CA MET A 81 31.68 6.64 3.05
C MET A 81 31.39 6.64 1.54
N LEU A 82 30.64 7.63 1.05
CA LEU A 82 30.35 7.80 -0.37
C LEU A 82 31.39 8.75 -0.98
N ASP A 83 32.01 8.36 -2.09
CA ASP A 83 32.84 9.25 -2.91
C ASP A 83 31.97 9.89 -3.98
N LEU A 84 31.86 11.22 -3.96
CA LEU A 84 30.97 11.96 -4.84
C LEU A 84 31.78 12.58 -5.98
N VAL A 85 31.50 12.14 -7.21
CA VAL A 85 32.11 12.69 -8.41
C VAL A 85 31.10 13.62 -9.10
N ASN A 86 31.36 14.93 -9.06
CA ASN A 86 30.54 15.98 -9.67
C ASN A 86 29.09 16.10 -9.15
N VAL A 87 28.74 15.45 -8.04
CA VAL A 87 27.40 15.48 -7.44
C VAL A 87 27.50 16.08 -6.05
N ASP A 88 26.52 16.87 -5.63
CA ASP A 88 26.42 17.39 -4.28
C ASP A 88 25.78 16.37 -3.33
N ASP A 89 26.08 16.48 -2.03
CA ASP A 89 25.59 15.55 -0.99
C ASP A 89 24.07 15.40 -0.98
N LYS A 90 23.34 16.49 -1.27
CA LYS A 90 21.88 16.48 -1.27
C LYS A 90 21.33 15.73 -2.46
N THR A 91 21.88 15.92 -3.65
CA THR A 91 21.50 15.17 -4.84
C THR A 91 21.87 13.70 -4.69
N ALA A 92 23.04 13.37 -4.14
CA ALA A 92 23.44 12.00 -3.86
C ALA A 92 22.48 11.30 -2.89
N ALA A 93 22.04 11.99 -1.82
CA ALA A 93 21.06 11.45 -0.88
C ALA A 93 19.72 11.12 -1.55
N VAL A 94 19.25 11.96 -2.47
CA VAL A 94 18.03 11.71 -3.24
C VAL A 94 18.19 10.50 -4.15
N ILE A 95 19.32 10.36 -4.83
CA ILE A 95 19.62 9.18 -5.67
C ILE A 95 19.66 7.92 -4.81
N MET A 96 20.31 7.96 -3.65
CA MET A 96 20.39 6.85 -2.70
C MET A 96 19.02 6.39 -2.20
N ALA A 97 18.13 7.34 -1.91
CA ALA A 97 16.75 7.07 -1.50
C ALA A 97 15.92 6.43 -2.61
N ILE A 98 16.08 6.90 -3.86
CA ILE A 98 15.36 6.32 -5.00
C ILE A 98 15.86 4.90 -5.28
N VAL A 99 17.17 4.69 -5.33
CA VAL A 99 17.74 3.36 -5.66
C VAL A 99 17.44 2.34 -4.55
N SER A 100 17.45 2.74 -3.28
CA SER A 100 17.02 1.84 -2.18
C SER A 100 15.55 1.47 -2.28
N ASN A 101 14.68 2.41 -2.67
CA ASN A 101 13.27 2.13 -2.88
C ASN A 101 13.02 1.18 -4.06
N GLU A 102 13.70 1.40 -5.18
CA GLU A 102 13.53 0.57 -6.39
C GLU A 102 14.18 -0.82 -6.25
N SER A 103 15.33 -0.92 -5.58
CA SER A 103 16.03 -2.20 -5.36
C SER A 103 15.52 -2.99 -4.16
N GLY A 104 14.79 -2.35 -3.25
CA GLY A 104 14.38 -2.92 -1.97
C GLY A 104 15.53 -3.15 -0.98
N ILE A 105 16.74 -2.63 -1.27
CA ILE A 105 17.91 -2.72 -0.40
C ILE A 105 17.90 -1.51 0.54
N PRO A 106 17.90 -1.69 1.87
CA PRO A 106 17.87 -0.56 2.81
C PRO A 106 19.12 0.32 2.69
N LEU A 107 18.98 1.63 2.93
CA LEU A 107 20.05 2.63 2.84
C LEU A 107 21.32 2.23 3.62
N ASN A 108 21.14 1.61 4.79
CA ASN A 108 22.23 1.12 5.63
C ASN A 108 23.14 0.11 4.91
N ARG A 109 22.63 -0.69 3.97
CA ARG A 109 23.40 -1.69 3.22
C ARG A 109 23.63 -1.33 1.75
N LEU A 110 23.16 -0.17 1.31
CA LEU A 110 23.29 0.26 -0.07
C LEU A 110 24.71 0.80 -0.32
N GLN A 111 25.42 0.22 -1.29
CA GLN A 111 26.77 0.65 -1.68
C GLN A 111 26.79 1.01 -3.17
N PHE A 112 27.25 2.23 -3.48
CA PHE A 112 27.52 2.67 -4.85
C PHE A 112 28.98 2.42 -5.18
N ASN A 113 29.26 1.49 -6.08
CA ASN A 113 30.57 1.29 -6.66
C ASN A 113 30.59 2.02 -8.01
N SER A 114 31.32 3.13 -8.08
CA SER A 114 31.55 3.88 -9.33
C SER A 114 32.84 3.43 -10.01
#